data_AF-A0A7S3KLH2-F1
#
_entry.id   AF-A0A7S3KLH2-F1
#
_cell.length_a   1.000
_cell.length_b   1.000
_cell.length_c   1.000
_cell.angle_alpha   90.00
_cell.angle_beta   90.00
_cell.angle_gamma   90.00
#
_symmetry.space_group_name_H-M   'P 1'
#
loop_
_entity.id
_entity.type
_entity.pdbx_description
1 polymer ?
#
loop_
_entity_poly.entity_id
_entity_poly.type
_entity_poly.pdbx_seq_one_letter_code
_entity_poly.pdbx_strand_id
1 'polypeptide(L)'
;NGYKLELFVHSFLSYVEGAFEMIEGIREEEFAPVKNKEGEPKDSPTTARELISKLHASWIKKQFPDVEFKEEPSDSFVVELDFSKTYEGEFLTKEMIPEGVLKE
;
A
#
# COMPACT_ATOMS: atom_id res chain seq x y z
N ASN A 1 28.86 19.62 -18.51
CA ASN A 1 27.54 19.99 -19.08
C ASN A 1 27.22 18.98 -20.16
N GLY A 2 26.29 18.06 -19.93
CA GLY A 2 25.96 16.99 -20.87
C GLY A 2 24.47 16.69 -20.84
N TYR A 3 23.98 16.02 -21.88
CA TYR A 3 22.59 15.61 -21.98
C TYR A 3 22.43 14.13 -21.61
N LYS A 4 21.34 13.82 -20.92
CA LYS A 4 20.84 12.46 -20.73
C LYS A 4 19.59 12.32 -21.59
N LEU A 5 19.59 11.33 -22.48
CA LEU A 5 18.45 11.02 -23.34
C LEU A 5 17.84 9.71 -22.81
N GLU A 6 16.54 9.73 -22.52
CA GLU A 6 15.81 8.57 -22.00
C GLU A 6 14.59 8.29 -22.86
N LEU A 7 14.27 7.01 -23.04
CA LEU A 7 12.99 6.56 -23.58
C LEU A 7 12.13 6.08 -22.41
N PHE A 8 10.82 6.32 -22.48
CA PHE A 8 9.89 5.84 -21.48
C PHE A 8 9.29 4.50 -21.91
N VAL A 9 9.07 3.61 -20.94
CA VAL A 9 8.49 2.29 -21.19
C VAL A 9 7.14 2.40 -21.91
N HIS A 10 6.31 3.40 -21.61
CA HIS A 10 5.00 3.57 -22.24
C HIS A 10 5.05 4.27 -23.62
N SER A 11 6.22 4.64 -24.14
CA SER A 11 6.33 5.28 -25.46
C SER A 11 5.94 4.35 -26.61
N PHE A 12 5.89 3.03 -26.40
CA PHE A 12 5.45 2.10 -27.45
C PHE A 12 3.92 2.02 -27.61
N LEU A 13 3.15 2.56 -26.66
CA LEU A 13 1.69 2.40 -26.64
C LEU A 13 1.02 2.96 -27.90
N SER A 14 1.59 3.97 -28.55
CA SER A 14 1.09 4.52 -29.82
C SER A 14 1.17 3.56 -31.00
N TYR A 15 1.91 2.45 -30.88
CA TYR A 15 2.03 1.43 -31.92
C TYR A 15 1.12 0.21 -31.66
N VAL A 16 0.35 0.21 -30.57
CA VAL A 16 -0.55 -0.90 -30.24
C VAL A 16 -1.84 -0.76 -31.04
N GLU A 17 -2.18 -1.77 -31.83
CA GLU A 17 -3.43 -1.82 -32.59
C GLU A 17 -4.46 -2.73 -31.90
N GLY A 18 -5.67 -2.20 -31.69
CA GLY A 18 -6.89 -2.97 -31.38
C GLY A 18 -6.96 -3.69 -30.02
N ALA A 19 -5.91 -3.66 -29.19
CA ALA A 19 -5.84 -4.44 -27.96
C ALA A 19 -5.31 -3.66 -26.72
N PHE A 20 -5.31 -2.33 -26.76
CA PHE A 20 -4.96 -1.51 -25.60
C PHE A 20 -6.19 -1.18 -24.76
N GLU A 21 -6.16 -1.56 -23.49
CA GLU A 21 -7.21 -1.28 -22.51
C GLU A 21 -6.60 -0.67 -21.25
N MET A 22 -7.42 0.05 -20.48
CA MET A 22 -7.03 0.65 -19.19
C MET A 22 -7.88 0.07 -18.08
N ILE A 23 -7.23 -0.24 -16.96
CA ILE A 23 -7.90 -0.63 -15.71
C ILE A 23 -7.50 0.42 -14.67
N GLU A 24 -8.49 1.08 -14.09
CA GLU A 24 -8.29 2.05 -13.01
C GLU A 24 -8.28 1.29 -11.67
N GLY A 25 -7.19 1.44 -10.92
CA GLY A 25 -7.04 0.87 -9.57
C GLY A 25 -7.35 1.89 -8.48
N ILE A 26 -7.58 1.40 -7.25
CA ILE A 26 -7.74 2.25 -6.06
C ILE A 26 -6.36 2.58 -5.51
N ARG A 27 -5.99 3.87 -5.51
CA ARG A 27 -4.64 4.32 -5.15
C ARG A 27 -4.19 3.79 -3.79
N GLU A 28 -5.08 3.87 -2.80
CA GLU A 28 -4.82 3.49 -1.41
C GLU A 28 -4.61 1.97 -1.25
N GLU A 29 -5.07 1.16 -2.21
CA GLU A 29 -4.93 -0.29 -2.21
C GLU A 29 -3.73 -0.77 -3.06
N GLU A 30 -3.35 -0.01 -4.10
CA GLU A 30 -2.42 -0.49 -5.12
C GLU A 30 -1.13 0.33 -5.28
N PHE A 31 -1.03 1.54 -4.73
CA PHE A 31 0.07 2.46 -5.09
C PHE A 31 0.62 3.34 -3.96
N ALA A 32 1.74 2.90 -3.38
CA ALA A 32 2.53 3.62 -2.37
C ALA A 32 4.00 3.83 -2.83
N PRO A 33 4.28 4.82 -3.70
CA PRO A 33 5.60 4.99 -4.29
C PRO A 33 6.64 5.54 -3.31
N VAL A 34 7.89 5.10 -3.44
CA VAL A 34 9.05 5.67 -2.72
C VAL A 34 9.99 6.32 -3.73
N LYS A 35 10.06 7.65 -3.68
CA LYS A 35 10.81 8.54 -4.58
C LYS A 35 11.68 9.56 -3.84
N ASN A 36 11.28 9.92 -2.63
CA ASN A 36 11.90 10.95 -1.81
C ASN A 36 12.54 10.35 -0.55
N LYS A 37 13.33 11.16 0.16
CA LYS A 37 14.03 10.75 1.39
C LYS A 37 13.05 10.49 2.53
N GLU A 38 13.49 9.74 3.54
CA GLU A 38 12.76 9.54 4.80
C GLU A 38 12.32 10.89 5.42
N GLY A 39 11.09 10.94 5.93
CA GLY A 39 10.50 12.12 6.56
C GLY A 39 9.92 13.16 5.59
N GLU A 40 10.16 13.03 4.28
CA GLU A 40 9.54 13.91 3.29
C GLU A 40 8.02 13.68 3.22
N PRO A 41 7.21 14.74 3.05
CA PRO A 41 5.74 14.67 3.20
C PRO A 41 5.03 13.91 2.07
N LYS A 42 5.75 13.50 1.02
CA LYS A 42 5.17 12.82 -0.14
C LYS A 42 6.15 11.80 -0.69
N ASP A 43 5.63 10.65 -1.12
CA ASP A 43 6.34 9.58 -1.83
C ASP A 43 7.69 9.23 -1.15
N SER A 44 7.70 9.16 0.17
CA SER A 44 8.84 8.78 1.02
C SER A 44 8.61 7.42 1.67
N PRO A 45 9.64 6.77 2.24
CA PRO A 45 9.44 5.53 2.98
C PRO A 45 8.46 5.70 4.15
N THR A 46 8.45 6.87 4.83
CA THR A 46 7.46 7.25 5.86
C THR A 46 6.04 7.15 5.32
N THR A 47 5.77 7.82 4.19
CA THR A 47 4.42 7.81 3.60
C THR A 47 4.02 6.43 3.07
N ALA A 48 4.99 5.62 2.61
CA ALA A 48 4.71 4.26 2.14
C ALA A 48 4.33 3.32 3.29
N ARG A 49 5.04 3.37 4.42
CA ARG A 49 4.69 2.59 5.62
C ARG A 49 3.33 2.99 6.17
N GLU A 50 3.02 4.29 6.20
CA GLU A 50 1.70 4.78 6.60
C GLU A 50 0.58 4.26 5.69
N LEU A 51 0.77 4.30 4.36
CA LEU A 51 -0.23 3.79 3.40
C LEU A 51 -0.46 2.28 3.56
N ILE A 52 0.60 1.48 3.66
CA ILE A 52 0.49 0.03 3.86
C ILE A 52 -0.15 -0.29 5.22
N SER A 53 0.22 0.43 6.28
CA SER A 53 -0.37 0.28 7.61
C SER A 53 -1.88 0.53 7.60
N LYS A 54 -2.31 1.60 6.92
CA LYS A 54 -3.74 1.92 6.74
C LYS A 54 -4.46 0.88 5.90
N LEU A 55 -3.84 0.36 4.84
CA LEU A 55 -4.41 -0.69 3.99
C LEU A 55 -4.69 -1.95 4.82
N HIS A 56 -3.70 -2.46 5.55
CA HIS A 56 -3.86 -3.65 6.40
C HIS A 56 -4.88 -3.44 7.53
N ALA A 57 -4.86 -2.26 8.17
CA ALA A 57 -5.86 -1.91 9.16
C ALA A 57 -7.29 -1.89 8.58
N SER A 58 -7.45 -1.42 7.33
CA SER A 58 -8.74 -1.42 6.64
C SER A 58 -9.25 -2.85 6.40
N TRP A 59 -8.38 -3.80 6.04
CA TRP A 59 -8.75 -5.19 5.85
C TRP A 59 -9.20 -5.84 7.17
N ILE A 60 -8.46 -5.60 8.25
CA ILE A 60 -8.84 -6.04 9.59
C ILE A 60 -10.21 -5.48 9.98
N LYS A 61 -10.44 -4.18 9.79
CA LYS A 61 -11.69 -3.53 10.20
C LYS A 61 -12.88 -3.99 9.34
N LYS A 62 -12.66 -4.29 8.06
CA LYS A 62 -13.66 -4.87 7.15
C LYS A 62 -14.08 -6.26 7.60
N GLN A 63 -13.12 -7.10 7.98
CA GLN A 63 -13.37 -8.49 8.39
C GLN A 63 -13.88 -8.60 9.83
N PHE A 64 -13.37 -7.75 10.73
CA PHE A 64 -13.69 -7.75 12.16
C PHE A 64 -14.14 -6.34 12.61
N PRO A 65 -15.38 -5.93 12.30
CA PRO A 65 -15.85 -4.57 12.57
C PRO A 65 -15.77 -4.15 14.05
N ASP A 66 -15.85 -5.12 14.96
CA ASP A 66 -15.88 -4.89 16.41
C ASP A 66 -14.49 -4.67 17.04
N VAL A 67 -13.39 -4.84 16.29
CA VAL A 67 -12.05 -4.63 16.84
C VAL A 67 -11.70 -3.14 16.90
N GLU A 68 -11.02 -2.74 17.96
CA GLU A 68 -10.48 -1.39 18.11
C GLU A 68 -8.96 -1.43 18.08
N PHE A 69 -8.36 -0.55 17.28
CA PHE A 69 -6.91 -0.37 17.28
C PHE A 69 -6.48 0.40 18.53
N LYS A 70 -5.30 0.07 19.05
CA LYS A 70 -4.72 0.75 20.21
C LYS A 70 -4.41 2.22 19.91
N GLU A 71 -3.89 2.47 18.71
CA GLU A 71 -3.61 3.80 18.16
C GLU A 71 -4.04 3.86 16.68
N GLU A 72 -4.14 5.06 16.13
CA GLU A 72 -4.45 5.21 14.70
C GLU A 72 -3.28 4.71 13.84
N PRO A 73 -3.52 3.87 12.82
CA PRO A 73 -2.48 3.36 11.92
C PRO A 73 -1.68 4.50 11.29
N SER A 74 -0.36 4.46 11.51
CA SER A 74 0.57 5.51 11.11
C SER A 74 1.98 4.95 10.92
N ASP A 75 2.94 5.81 10.60
CA ASP A 75 4.36 5.42 10.54
C ASP A 75 4.94 5.03 11.92
N SER A 76 4.41 5.63 12.99
CA SER A 76 4.82 5.32 14.37
C SER A 76 4.06 4.15 14.99
N PHE A 77 2.90 3.80 14.44
CA PHE A 77 2.07 2.66 14.84
C PHE A 77 1.68 1.84 13.62
N VAL A 78 2.56 0.90 13.26
CA VAL A 78 2.43 0.11 12.02
C VAL A 78 1.57 -1.13 12.26
N VAL A 79 0.56 -1.30 11.43
CA VAL A 79 -0.24 -2.53 11.32
C VAL A 79 0.23 -3.28 10.09
N GLU A 80 0.93 -4.40 10.29
CA GLU A 80 1.47 -5.20 9.19
C GLU A 80 0.91 -6.63 9.22
N LEU A 81 0.35 -7.06 8.10
CA LEU A 81 -0.09 -8.44 7.88
C LEU A 81 0.96 -9.16 7.02
N ASP A 82 1.20 -10.43 7.32
CA ASP A 82 2.13 -11.26 6.55
C ASP A 82 1.52 -11.60 5.17
N PHE A 83 2.12 -11.04 4.12
CA PHE A 83 1.68 -11.22 2.73
C PHE A 83 1.68 -12.70 2.28
N SER A 84 2.45 -13.57 2.95
CA SER A 84 2.46 -15.01 2.67
C SER A 84 1.19 -15.73 3.15
N LYS A 85 0.37 -15.04 3.96
CA LYS A 85 -0.87 -15.57 4.55
C LYS A 85 -2.13 -14.93 3.96
N THR A 86 -2.03 -13.68 3.51
CA THR A 86 -3.13 -12.90 2.94
C THR A 86 -2.56 -11.89 1.96
N TYR A 87 -3.11 -11.82 0.76
CA TYR A 87 -2.62 -10.96 -0.32
C TYR A 87 -3.39 -9.63 -0.40
N GLU A 88 -4.71 -9.68 -0.25
CA GLU A 88 -5.66 -8.57 -0.36
C GLU A 88 -6.65 -8.54 0.83
N GLY A 89 -6.27 -9.13 1.97
CA GLY A 89 -7.11 -9.23 3.15
C GLY A 89 -8.08 -10.43 3.13
N GLU A 90 -7.91 -11.37 2.21
CA GLU A 90 -8.63 -12.64 2.19
C GLU A 90 -8.15 -13.59 3.30
N PHE A 91 -9.03 -14.51 3.72
CA PHE A 91 -8.76 -15.56 4.71
C PHE A 91 -8.25 -15.09 6.09
N LEU A 92 -8.43 -13.79 6.41
CA LEU A 92 -8.02 -13.23 7.70
C LEU A 92 -8.67 -13.96 8.88
N THR A 93 -7.83 -14.41 9.80
CA THR A 93 -8.22 -14.86 11.14
C THR A 93 -7.64 -13.93 12.20
N LYS A 94 -8.18 -13.94 13.42
CA LYS A 94 -7.72 -13.03 14.49
C LYS A 94 -6.28 -13.32 14.94
N GLU A 95 -5.83 -14.56 14.80
CA GLU A 95 -4.46 -15.00 15.14
C GLU A 95 -3.41 -14.42 14.18
N MET A 96 -3.83 -13.92 13.01
CA MET A 96 -2.95 -13.26 12.05
C MET A 96 -2.72 -11.79 12.38
N ILE A 97 -3.50 -11.20 13.28
CA ILE A 97 -3.34 -9.80 13.69
C ILE A 97 -2.18 -9.73 14.70
N PRO A 98 -1.16 -8.89 14.48
CA PRO A 98 -0.02 -8.81 15.38
C PRO A 98 -0.43 -8.43 16.82
N GLU A 99 0.26 -9.03 17.79
CA GLU A 99 0.05 -8.70 19.20
C GLU A 99 0.32 -7.20 19.47
N GLY A 100 -0.49 -6.59 20.33
CA GLY A 100 -0.36 -5.18 20.71
C GLY A 100 -0.97 -4.17 19.71
N VAL A 101 -1.50 -4.63 18.57
CA VAL A 101 -2.19 -3.77 17.59
C VAL A 101 -3.61 -3.42 18.05
N LEU A 102 -4.32 -4.38 18.63
CA LEU A 102 -5.69 -4.18 19.12
C LEU A 102 -5.71 -3.75 20.59
N LYS A 103 -6.77 -3.07 21.01
CA LYS A 103 -7.07 -2.88 22.42
C LYS A 103 -7.45 -4.22 23.07
N GLU A 104 -7.08 -4.38 24.34
CA GLU A 104 -7.52 -5.50 25.19
C GLU A 104 -9.01 -5.44 25.52
#